data_AF-A0A836BJ04-F1
#
_entry.id   AF-A0A836BJ04-F1
#
_cell.length_a   1.000
_cell.length_b   1.000
_cell.length_c   1.000
_cell.angle_alpha   90.00
_cell.angle_beta   90.00
_cell.angle_gamma   90.00
#
_symmetry.space_group_name_H-M   'P 1'
#
loop_
_entity.id
_entity.type
_entity.pdbx_description
1 polymer ?
#
loop_
_entity_poly.entity_id
_entity_poly.type
_entity_poly.pdbx_seq_one_letter_code
_entity_poly.pdbx_strand_id
1 'polypeptide(L)'
;MVHNTFNAPKESWPAFLWYVIEFGIVVGIATGTAYQVTPAFHDMVGFQAIECEQESHISKCAPPKEPVRDEGTLNWIFWGITGAIFLVYYLLIRTFILKKPVLSRI
;
A
#
# COMPACT_ATOMS: atom_id res chain seq x y z
N MET A 1 11.76 26.29 -49.16
CA MET A 1 11.59 25.00 -48.47
C MET A 1 11.74 25.26 -46.98
N VAL A 2 10.61 25.35 -46.26
CA VAL A 2 10.61 25.54 -44.81
C VAL A 2 11.02 24.22 -44.18
N HIS A 3 12.18 24.22 -43.55
CA HIS A 3 12.66 23.13 -42.72
C HIS A 3 11.83 23.19 -41.45
N ASN A 4 10.92 22.23 -41.29
CA ASN A 4 10.22 22.03 -40.04
C ASN A 4 11.24 21.51 -39.03
N THR A 5 11.91 22.43 -38.35
CA THR A 5 12.71 22.16 -37.16
C THR A 5 11.74 21.71 -36.08
N PHE A 6 11.64 20.39 -35.92
CA PHE A 6 11.01 19.76 -34.77
C PHE A 6 11.69 20.29 -33.51
N ASN A 7 11.13 21.35 -32.94
CA ASN A 7 11.55 21.90 -31.67
C ASN A 7 11.06 20.94 -30.58
N ALA A 8 11.71 19.79 -30.47
CA ALA A 8 11.61 18.95 -29.29
C ALA A 8 12.00 19.86 -28.11
N PRO A 9 11.08 20.17 -27.17
CA PRO A 9 11.42 20.99 -26.03
C PRO A 9 12.54 20.28 -25.27
N LYS A 10 13.73 20.89 -25.27
CA LYS A 10 14.93 20.42 -24.57
C LYS A 10 14.88 20.73 -23.07
N GLU A 11 13.85 21.45 -22.64
CA GLU A 11 13.51 21.68 -21.25
C GLU A 11 12.88 20.40 -20.72
N SER A 12 13.68 19.71 -19.90
CA SER A 12 13.36 18.61 -18.99
C SER A 12 11.88 18.28 -18.81
N TRP A 13 11.57 16.98 -18.82
CA TRP A 13 10.27 16.41 -18.45
C TRP A 13 9.53 17.24 -17.39
N PRO A 14 8.20 17.45 -17.52
CA PRO A 14 7.47 18.25 -16.54
C PRO A 14 7.74 17.70 -15.14
N ALA A 15 8.11 18.55 -14.19
CA ALA A 15 8.53 18.13 -12.85
C ALA A 15 7.52 17.17 -12.16
N PHE A 16 6.23 17.30 -12.51
CA PHE A 16 5.17 16.36 -12.14
C PHE A 16 5.45 14.91 -12.54
N LEU A 17 6.01 14.65 -13.72
CA LEU A 17 6.30 13.29 -14.20
C LEU A 17 7.31 12.57 -13.30
N TRP A 18 8.24 13.30 -12.70
CA TRP A 18 9.19 12.70 -11.75
C TRP A 18 8.48 12.20 -10.49
N TYR A 19 7.54 12.98 -9.96
CA TYR A 19 6.70 12.55 -8.84
C TYR A 19 5.80 11.35 -9.19
N VAL A 20 5.32 11.25 -10.43
CA VAL A 20 4.53 10.09 -10.89
C VAL A 20 5.38 8.82 -10.96
N ILE A 21 6.61 8.91 -11.45
CA ILE A 21 7.54 7.78 -11.49
C ILE A 21 7.90 7.32 -10.07
N GLU A 22 8.22 8.27 -9.20
CA GLU A 22 8.52 8.00 -7.79
C GLU A 22 7.33 7.33 -7.10
N PHE A 23 6.12 7.85 -7.31
CA PHE A 23 4.89 7.23 -6.81
C PHE A 23 4.70 5.81 -7.33
N GLY A 24 4.91 5.58 -8.63
CA GLY A 24 4.79 4.24 -9.24
C GLY A 24 5.73 3.21 -8.62
N ILE A 25 6.98 3.60 -8.33
CA ILE A 25 7.96 2.74 -7.66
C ILE A 25 7.50 2.43 -6.23
N VAL A 26 7.04 3.43 -5.49
CA VAL A 26 6.57 3.26 -4.11
C VAL A 26 5.32 2.39 -4.04
N VAL A 27 4.34 2.57 -4.96
CA VAL A 27 3.17 1.69 -5.08
C VAL A 27 3.63 0.25 -5.30
N GLY A 28 4.57 0.02 -6.22
CA GLY A 28 5.07 -1.33 -6.52
C GLY A 28 5.71 -2.01 -5.31
N ILE A 29 6.54 -1.30 -4.56
CA ILE A 29 7.17 -1.83 -3.33
C ILE A 29 6.12 -2.06 -2.24
N ALA A 30 5.18 -1.13 -2.07
CA ALA A 30 4.14 -1.21 -1.05
C ALA A 30 3.18 -2.37 -1.31
N THR A 31 2.72 -2.53 -2.54
CA THR A 31 1.85 -3.66 -2.92
C THR A 31 2.60 -4.99 -2.90
N GLY A 32 3.87 -5.02 -3.33
CA GLY A 32 4.69 -6.23 -3.28
C GLY A 32 4.98 -6.71 -1.86
N THR A 33 5.23 -5.79 -0.93
CA THR A 33 5.40 -6.11 0.50
C THR A 33 4.07 -6.51 1.13
N ALA A 34 2.98 -5.78 0.85
CA ALA A 34 1.64 -6.15 1.32
C ALA A 34 1.26 -7.58 0.87
N TYR A 35 1.62 -7.99 -0.35
CA TYR A 35 1.41 -9.35 -0.85
C TYR A 35 2.14 -10.40 -0.01
N GLN A 36 3.37 -10.10 0.43
CA GLN A 36 4.16 -11.00 1.26
C GLN A 36 3.69 -11.06 2.71
N VAL A 37 3.14 -9.95 3.26
CA VAL A 37 2.71 -9.90 4.66
C VAL A 37 1.26 -10.37 4.86
N THR A 38 0.41 -10.28 3.83
CA THR A 38 -1.00 -10.74 3.89
C THR A 38 -1.18 -12.18 4.40
N PRO A 39 -0.40 -13.19 3.97
CA PRO A 39 -0.53 -14.55 4.53
C PRO A 39 -0.19 -14.62 6.03
N ALA A 40 0.73 -13.79 6.54
CA ALA A 40 1.02 -13.75 7.97
C ALA A 40 -0.14 -13.16 8.79
N PHE A 41 -0.90 -12.22 8.21
CA PHE A 41 -2.08 -11.67 8.86
C PHE A 41 -3.27 -12.63 8.85
N HIS A 42 -3.41 -13.49 7.83
CA HIS A 42 -4.46 -14.52 7.81
C HIS A 42 -4.47 -15.38 9.08
N ASP A 43 -3.29 -15.82 9.52
CA ASP A 43 -3.15 -16.71 10.67
C ASP A 43 -3.38 -15.98 12.01
N MET A 44 -3.08 -14.68 12.06
CA MET A 44 -3.29 -13.86 13.26
C MET A 44 -4.75 -13.42 13.42
N VAL A 45 -5.42 -13.10 12.32
CA VAL A 45 -6.77 -12.52 12.32
C VAL A 45 -7.86 -13.60 12.33
N GLY A 46 -7.54 -14.84 11.94
CA GLY A 46 -8.43 -16.00 12.00
C GLY A 46 -8.84 -16.44 13.41
N PHE A 47 -8.40 -15.75 14.47
CA PHE A 47 -8.69 -16.08 15.86
C PHE A 47 -9.99 -15.46 16.40
N GLN A 48 -10.74 -14.70 15.59
CA GLN A 48 -11.77 -13.79 16.11
C GLN A 48 -13.22 -14.29 16.10
N ALA A 49 -13.49 -15.48 15.56
CA ALA A 49 -14.85 -16.04 15.57
C ALA A 49 -14.90 -17.25 16.49
N ILE A 50 -15.24 -17.05 17.77
CA ILE A 50 -15.78 -18.14 18.56
C ILE A 50 -17.25 -18.26 18.13
N GLU A 51 -17.55 -19.17 17.21
CA GLU A 51 -18.92 -19.46 16.85
C GLU A 51 -19.58 -20.19 18.01
N CYS A 52 -20.61 -19.57 18.60
CA CYS A 52 -21.44 -20.19 19.62
C CYS A 52 -22.81 -20.47 19.00
N GLU A 53 -23.12 -21.76 18.80
CA GLU A 53 -24.46 -22.17 18.38
C GLU A 53 -25.36 -22.31 19.62
N GLN A 54 -26.54 -21.69 19.59
CA GLN A 54 -27.49 -21.65 20.71
C GLN A 54 -28.48 -22.81 20.63
N GLU A 55 -28.17 -23.92 21.29
CA GLU A 55 -29.10 -25.02 21.52
C GLU A 55 -29.85 -24.77 22.84
N SER A 56 -30.96 -24.04 22.75
CA SER A 56 -32.09 -23.79 23.69
C SER A 56 -31.86 -23.57 25.21
N HIS A 57 -30.66 -23.75 25.76
CA HIS A 57 -30.31 -23.49 27.18
C HIS A 57 -28.80 -23.63 27.48
N ILE A 58 -27.97 -24.14 26.56
CA ILE A 58 -26.51 -24.24 26.72
C ILE A 58 -25.84 -23.71 25.45
N SER A 59 -24.99 -22.67 25.59
CA SER A 59 -24.13 -22.19 24.51
C SER A 59 -22.90 -23.08 24.39
N LYS A 60 -22.79 -23.86 23.31
CA LYS A 60 -21.56 -24.58 22.99
C LYS A 60 -20.70 -23.68 22.12
N CYS A 61 -19.59 -23.22 22.69
CA CYS A 61 -18.61 -22.43 21.98
C CYS A 61 -17.45 -23.37 21.60
N ALA A 62 -17.18 -23.48 20.30
CA ALA A 62 -16.06 -24.24 19.77
C ALA A 62 -15.23 -23.34 18.86
N PRO A 63 -13.90 -23.51 18.82
CA PRO A 63 -13.10 -22.88 17.77
C PRO A 63 -13.58 -23.42 16.41
N PRO A 64 -13.85 -22.54 15.43
CA PRO A 64 -14.28 -22.96 14.11
C PRO A 64 -13.19 -23.81 13.47
N LYS A 65 -13.59 -24.91 12.84
CA LYS A 65 -12.69 -25.85 12.16
C LYS A 65 -12.14 -25.31 10.84
N GLU A 66 -12.74 -24.24 10.33
CA GLU A 66 -12.34 -23.56 9.10
C GLU A 66 -11.96 -22.12 9.42
N PRO A 67 -10.84 -21.60 8.87
CA PRO A 67 -10.49 -20.20 9.07
C PRO A 67 -11.58 -19.34 8.44
N VAL A 68 -12.25 -18.51 9.25
CA VAL A 68 -13.26 -17.57 8.78
C VAL A 68 -12.57 -16.58 7.83
N ARG A 69 -12.79 -16.75 6.52
CA ARG A 69 -12.24 -15.88 5.49
C ARG A 69 -13.13 -14.66 5.33
N ASP A 70 -12.97 -13.70 6.23
CA ASP A 70 -13.54 -12.37 6.04
C ASP A 70 -12.72 -11.62 4.97
N GLU A 71 -13.05 -11.86 3.70
CA GLU A 71 -12.40 -11.22 2.55
C GLU A 71 -12.41 -9.69 2.67
N GLY A 72 -13.47 -9.12 3.24
CA GLY A 72 -13.57 -7.70 3.53
C GLY A 72 -12.47 -7.22 4.50
N THR A 73 -12.30 -7.91 5.62
CA THR A 73 -11.30 -7.57 6.65
C THR A 73 -9.87 -7.65 6.09
N LEU A 74 -9.59 -8.69 5.32
CA LEU A 74 -8.28 -8.89 4.67
C LEU A 74 -7.98 -7.79 3.65
N ASN A 75 -8.96 -7.39 2.85
CA ASN A 75 -8.81 -6.29 1.90
C ASN A 75 -8.52 -4.96 2.61
N TRP A 76 -9.21 -4.67 3.71
CA TRP A 76 -8.94 -3.48 4.53
C TRP A 76 -7.53 -3.49 5.14
N ILE A 77 -7.08 -4.65 5.62
CA ILE A 77 -5.70 -4.82 6.15
C ILE A 77 -4.67 -4.59 5.03
N PHE A 78 -4.89 -5.16 3.85
CA PHE A 78 -4.01 -4.99 2.70
C PHE A 78 -3.84 -3.51 2.31
N TRP A 79 -4.94 -2.77 2.19
CA TRP A 79 -4.90 -1.34 1.91
C TRP A 79 -4.32 -0.52 3.08
N GLY A 80 -4.55 -0.94 4.32
CA GLY A 80 -3.96 -0.35 5.52
C GLY A 80 -2.43 -0.43 5.54
N ILE A 81 -1.85 -1.59 5.22
CA ILE A 81 -0.39 -1.78 5.11
C ILE A 81 0.18 -0.91 3.99
N THR A 82 -0.48 -0.91 2.83
CA THR A 82 -0.07 -0.09 1.69
C THR A 82 -0.05 1.40 2.07
N GLY A 83 -1.11 1.88 2.74
CA GLY A 83 -1.19 3.26 3.24
C GLY A 83 -0.14 3.60 4.30
N ALA A 84 0.18 2.67 5.20
CA ALA A 84 1.21 2.86 6.21
C ALA A 84 2.60 3.05 5.58
N ILE A 85 2.93 2.25 4.55
CA ILE A 85 4.20 2.38 3.81
C ILE A 85 4.29 3.75 3.12
N PHE A 86 3.19 4.22 2.53
CA PHE A 86 3.11 5.56 1.95
C PHE A 86 3.36 6.65 2.97
N LEU A 87 2.73 6.55 4.14
CA LEU A 87 2.90 7.53 5.21
C LEU A 87 4.35 7.57 5.68
N VAL A 88 4.98 6.40 5.86
CA VAL A 88 6.40 6.29 6.19
C VAL A 88 7.28 6.90 5.10
N TYR A 89 6.99 6.65 3.82
CA TYR A 89 7.71 7.24 2.70
C TYR A 89 7.62 8.78 2.68
N TYR A 90 6.40 9.32 2.77
CA TYR A 90 6.19 10.77 2.72
C TYR A 90 6.66 11.49 3.99
N LEU A 91 6.63 10.87 5.15
CA LEU A 91 7.11 11.50 6.40
C LEU A 91 8.61 11.33 6.63
N LEU A 92 9.21 10.19 6.27
CA LEU A 92 10.64 9.96 6.50
C LEU A 92 11.47 10.34 5.28
N ILE A 93 11.21 9.73 4.12
CA ILE A 93 12.07 9.90 2.94
C ILE A 93 11.95 11.32 2.38
N ARG A 94 10.73 11.86 2.27
CA ARG A 94 10.55 13.24 1.78
C ARG A 94 11.12 14.28 2.74
N THR A 95 10.92 14.13 4.04
CA THR A 95 11.49 15.06 5.04
C THR A 95 13.02 14.98 5.10
N PHE A 96 13.58 13.79 4.86
CA PHE A 96 15.03 13.62 4.76
C PHE A 96 15.60 14.17 3.44
N ILE A 97 14.85 14.06 2.33
CA ILE A 97 15.20 14.64 1.03
C ILE A 97 15.09 16.17 1.04
N LEU A 98 14.15 16.77 1.78
CA LEU A 98 14.06 18.22 1.97
C LEU A 98 15.28 18.83 2.67
N LYS A 99 16.10 18.02 3.37
CA LYS A 99 17.40 18.46 3.90
C LYS A 99 18.51 18.51 2.85
N LYS A 100 18.31 17.89 1.68
CA LYS A 100 19.25 17.98 0.56
C LYS A 100 18.81 19.16 -0.33
N PRO A 101 19.62 20.22 -0.50
CA PRO A 101 19.30 21.34 -1.37
C PRO A 101 19.45 20.90 -2.84
N VAL A 102 18.56 20.03 -3.32
CA VAL A 102 18.58 19.57 -4.72
C VAL A 102 17.76 20.51 -5.63
N LEU A 103 17.02 21.46 -5.05
CA LEU A 103 16.23 22.45 -5.79
C LEU A 103 16.83 23.86 -5.74
N SER A 104 18.14 24.01 -5.99
CA SER A 104 18.70 25.33 -6.32
C SER A 104 18.76 25.60 -7.82
N ARG A 105 18.40 24.63 -8.68
CA ARG A 105 18.47 24.82 -10.14
C ARG A 105 17.53 23.89 -10.93
N ILE A 106 16.24 23.92 -10.60
CA ILE A 106 15.12 23.50 -11.46
C ILE A 106 13.97 24.46 -11.20
#